data_AF-A0A2E4SY79-F1
#
_entry.id   AF-A0A2E4SY79-F1
#
_cell.length_a   1.000
_cell.length_b   1.000
_cell.length_c   1.000
_cell.angle_alpha   90.00
_cell.angle_beta   90.00
_cell.angle_gamma   90.00
#
_symmetry.space_group_name_H-M   'P 1'
#
loop_
_entity.id
_entity.type
_entity.pdbx_description
1 polymer ?
#
loop_
_entity_poly.entity_id
_entity_poly.type
_entity_poly.pdbx_seq_one_letter_code
_entity_poly.pdbx_strand_id
1 'polypeptide(L)'
;MDSFLFSLIIISVTGVVGAFIKGSKKDRCLRIFQSRKCHLYLSNSEIIWGKMYITSNAIELQFTDIHKKTFNDIDYNKVNYILYKTEFVEIEKIVSFVNCDDINNIKSESRELELKKLLNPNFFVKFLRKIVIFFNIVKDAIFDIAGNVMSKSKISSSNKDKILGSFKDNSLNDFSGESHQPVWEKYIGKNVIVEQVLNETKTEYIGVLKEYSANYILIYDTNFKNKDIIQSADIIFPRNNTRIRHAVELVNI
;
A
#
# COMPACT_ATOMS: atom_id res chain seq x y z
N MET A 1 27.86 -25.27 27.22
CA MET A 1 26.51 -24.80 26.84
C MET A 1 26.05 -25.69 25.71
N ASP A 2 25.04 -26.52 25.95
CA ASP A 2 24.67 -27.60 25.03
C ASP A 2 24.20 -27.02 23.69
N SER A 3 24.68 -27.59 22.59
CA SER A 3 24.33 -27.18 21.21
C SER A 3 22.81 -27.10 21.00
N PHE A 4 22.05 -27.90 21.74
CA PHE A 4 20.59 -27.87 21.77
C PHE A 4 20.03 -26.56 22.34
N LEU A 5 20.52 -26.11 23.50
CA LEU A 5 20.10 -24.85 24.11
C LEU A 5 20.39 -23.66 23.19
N PHE A 6 21.57 -23.66 22.54
CA PHE A 6 21.94 -22.63 21.58
C PHE A 6 21.00 -22.59 20.37
N SER A 7 20.67 -23.76 19.81
CA SER A 7 19.72 -23.85 18.69
C SER A 7 18.31 -23.39 19.07
N LEU A 8 17.84 -23.73 20.26
CA LEU A 8 16.53 -23.31 20.78
C LEU A 8 16.46 -21.79 20.98
N ILE A 9 17.52 -21.20 21.54
CA ILE A 9 17.64 -19.75 21.70
C ILE A 9 17.62 -19.06 20.34
N ILE A 10 18.40 -19.55 19.36
CA ILE A 10 18.42 -18.98 18.01
C ILE A 10 17.02 -19.00 17.39
N ILE A 11 16.35 -20.15 17.36
CA ILE A 11 15.03 -20.29 16.75
C ILE A 11 14.03 -19.34 17.42
N SER A 12 14.03 -19.29 18.76
CA SER A 12 13.15 -18.39 19.54
C SER A 12 13.40 -16.92 19.21
N VAL A 13 14.67 -16.48 19.22
CA VAL A 13 15.05 -15.10 18.90
C VAL A 13 14.66 -14.75 17.46
N THR A 14 14.95 -15.61 16.48
CA THR A 14 14.51 -15.37 15.08
C THR A 14 13.00 -15.32 14.94
N GLY A 15 12.25 -16.12 15.71
CA GLY A 15 10.79 -16.09 15.72
C GLY A 15 10.24 -14.75 16.25
N VAL A 16 10.78 -14.27 17.38
CA VAL A 16 10.38 -12.98 17.99
C VAL A 16 10.73 -11.82 17.07
N VAL A 17 11.96 -11.79 16.53
CA VAL A 17 12.40 -10.76 15.58
C VAL A 17 11.52 -10.77 14.32
N GLY A 18 11.20 -11.95 13.79
CA GLY A 18 10.33 -12.11 12.64
C GLY A 18 8.91 -11.58 12.91
N ALA A 19 8.33 -11.91 14.06
CA ALA A 19 7.01 -11.42 14.48
C ALA A 19 7.00 -9.89 14.64
N PHE A 20 8.03 -9.32 15.26
CA PHE A 20 8.17 -7.89 15.45
C PHE A 20 8.28 -7.12 14.13
N ILE A 21 9.12 -7.61 13.20
CA ILE A 21 9.26 -7.03 11.85
C ILE A 21 7.91 -7.09 11.13
N LYS A 22 7.19 -8.21 11.23
CA LYS A 22 5.87 -8.37 10.60
C LYS A 22 4.84 -7.41 11.16
N GLY A 23 4.78 -7.27 12.49
CA GLY A 23 3.86 -6.36 13.18
C GLY A 23 4.16 -4.88 12.95
N SER A 24 5.36 -4.55 12.49
CA SER A 24 5.80 -3.17 12.20
C SER A 24 5.82 -2.83 10.71
N LYS A 25 5.57 -3.81 9.83
CA LYS A 25 5.69 -3.62 8.39
C LYS A 25 4.53 -2.77 7.86
N LYS A 26 4.85 -1.59 7.35
CA LYS A 26 3.92 -0.72 6.62
C LYS A 26 3.86 -1.13 5.16
N ASP A 27 2.72 -0.89 4.52
CA ASP A 27 2.61 -1.07 3.08
C ASP A 27 3.57 -0.12 2.34
N ARG A 28 4.25 -0.63 1.32
CA ARG A 28 5.27 0.12 0.57
C ARG A 28 4.69 1.30 -0.20
N CYS A 29 3.47 1.18 -0.73
CA CYS A 29 2.78 2.25 -1.45
C CYS A 29 2.35 3.33 -0.48
N LEU A 30 1.67 2.94 0.62
CA LEU A 30 1.24 3.89 1.64
C LEU A 30 2.43 4.68 2.19
N ARG A 31 3.53 3.99 2.56
CA ARG A 31 4.73 4.63 3.13
C ARG A 31 5.28 5.79 2.29
N ILE A 32 5.09 5.78 0.97
CA ILE A 32 5.55 6.87 0.09
C ILE A 32 4.83 8.18 0.38
N PHE A 33 3.56 8.13 0.80
CA PHE A 33 2.78 9.31 1.19
C PHE A 33 2.95 9.71 2.66
N GLN A 34 3.89 9.09 3.38
CA GLN A 34 4.19 9.45 4.76
C GLN A 34 4.48 10.95 4.88
N SER A 35 3.69 11.61 5.73
CA SER A 35 3.77 13.04 6.04
C SER A 35 3.50 13.98 4.85
N ARG A 36 2.84 13.52 3.78
CA ARG A 36 2.32 14.36 2.67
C ARG A 36 0.90 14.82 2.96
N LYS A 37 0.48 15.96 2.40
CA LYS A 37 -0.93 16.34 2.39
C LYS A 37 -1.69 15.46 1.41
N CYS A 38 -2.75 14.83 1.90
CA CYS A 38 -3.51 13.84 1.15
C CYS A 38 -5.02 14.06 1.36
N HIS A 39 -5.78 13.63 0.37
CA HIS A 39 -7.23 13.48 0.39
C HIS A 39 -7.54 11.98 0.35
N LEU A 40 -8.18 11.49 1.39
CA LEU A 40 -8.67 10.13 1.52
C LEU A 40 -10.13 10.10 1.06
N TYR A 41 -10.38 9.36 -0.01
CA TYR A 41 -11.71 9.11 -0.54
C TYR A 41 -12.21 7.77 -0.01
N LEU A 42 -13.34 7.79 0.69
CA LEU A 42 -13.98 6.63 1.27
C LEU A 42 -15.24 6.23 0.48
N SER A 43 -15.63 4.96 0.58
CA SER A 43 -16.79 4.38 -0.15
C SER A 43 -18.13 5.00 0.24
N ASN A 44 -18.21 5.63 1.42
CA ASN A 44 -19.37 6.37 1.87
C ASN A 44 -19.47 7.79 1.27
N SER A 45 -18.67 8.08 0.23
CA SER A 45 -18.55 9.42 -0.40
C SER A 45 -17.97 10.50 0.50
N GLU A 46 -17.43 10.16 1.67
CA GLU A 46 -16.70 11.11 2.50
C GLU A 46 -15.29 11.34 1.95
N ILE A 47 -14.86 12.60 1.97
CA ILE A 47 -13.51 13.01 1.61
C ILE A 47 -12.88 13.65 2.84
N ILE A 48 -11.87 12.98 3.37
CA ILE A 48 -11.14 13.42 4.56
C ILE A 48 -9.76 13.87 4.10
N TRP A 49 -9.34 15.06 4.50
CA TRP A 49 -8.10 15.65 3.99
C TRP A 49 -7.23 16.11 5.15
N GLY A 50 -5.91 15.99 4.98
CA GLY A 50 -4.96 16.31 6.04
C GLY A 50 -3.56 15.77 5.73
N LYS A 51 -2.65 15.92 6.70
CA LYS A 51 -1.30 15.36 6.61
C LYS A 51 -1.32 13.91 7.06
N MET A 52 -0.93 13.01 6.17
CA MET A 52 -1.06 11.57 6.42
C MET A 52 0.12 11.00 7.21
N TYR A 53 -0.15 10.18 8.22
CA TYR A 53 0.84 9.40 8.96
C TYR A 53 0.40 7.94 9.01
N ILE A 54 1.30 7.03 8.66
CA ILE A 54 0.98 5.61 8.57
C ILE A 54 1.66 4.87 9.70
N THR A 55 0.88 4.06 10.40
CA THR A 55 1.37 3.05 11.35
C THR A 55 1.16 1.65 10.74
N SER A 56 1.53 0.59 11.46
CA SER A 56 1.27 -0.77 10.97
C SER A 56 -0.22 -1.15 10.95
N ASN A 57 -1.03 -0.49 11.79
CA ASN A 57 -2.43 -0.85 12.03
C ASN A 57 -3.43 0.27 11.75
N ALA A 58 -2.98 1.46 11.37
CA ALA A 58 -3.86 2.60 11.08
C ALA A 58 -3.20 3.63 10.15
N ILE A 59 -4.05 4.41 9.48
CA ILE A 59 -3.71 5.67 8.81
C ILE A 59 -4.29 6.80 9.65
N GLU A 60 -3.47 7.77 10.00
CA GLU A 60 -3.89 9.00 10.67
C GLU A 60 -3.81 10.17 9.68
N LEU A 61 -4.86 10.97 9.58
CA LEU A 61 -4.87 12.24 8.87
C LEU A 61 -4.95 13.36 9.90
N GLN A 62 -3.86 14.09 10.09
CA GLN A 62 -3.85 15.28 10.93
C GLN A 62 -4.43 16.43 10.13
N PHE A 63 -5.49 17.06 10.64
CA PHE A 63 -6.11 18.20 9.99
C PHE A 63 -5.17 19.41 10.05
N THR A 64 -5.10 20.17 8.96
CA THR A 64 -4.34 21.43 8.97
C THR A 64 -5.19 22.61 9.41
N ASP A 65 -6.52 22.51 9.24
CA ASP A 65 -7.47 23.54 9.65
C ASP A 65 -8.20 23.13 10.93
N ILE A 66 -8.86 24.10 11.56
CA ILE A 66 -9.61 23.87 12.80
C ILE A 66 -10.97 23.24 12.47
N HIS A 67 -11.19 22.01 12.92
CA HIS A 67 -12.47 21.31 12.77
C HIS A 67 -13.30 21.37 14.07
N LYS A 68 -14.04 22.48 14.27
CA LYS A 68 -14.95 22.65 15.40
C LYS A 68 -16.14 21.69 15.33
N LYS A 69 -16.49 21.07 16.45
CA LYS A 69 -17.66 20.21 16.63
C LYS A 69 -18.26 20.45 18.01
N THR A 70 -19.57 20.33 18.09
CA THR A 70 -20.32 20.35 19.36
C THR A 70 -20.94 18.98 19.56
N PHE A 71 -20.78 18.40 20.75
CA PHE A 71 -21.45 17.16 21.15
C PHE A 71 -21.83 17.26 22.62
N ASN A 72 -23.11 17.01 22.93
CA ASN A 72 -23.67 17.16 24.28
C ASN A 72 -23.29 18.52 24.93
N ASP A 73 -23.50 19.62 24.20
CA ASP A 73 -23.20 21.01 24.62
C ASP A 73 -21.71 21.31 24.94
N ILE A 74 -20.80 20.40 24.58
CA ILE A 74 -19.36 20.60 24.69
C ILE A 74 -18.77 20.88 23.31
N ASP A 75 -18.12 22.03 23.18
CA ASP A 75 -17.35 22.40 22.01
C ASP A 75 -15.94 21.81 22.08
N TYR A 76 -15.54 21.15 20.99
CA TYR A 76 -14.19 20.61 20.84
C TYR A 76 -13.71 20.75 19.39
N ASN A 77 -12.39 20.68 19.23
CA ASN A 77 -11.75 20.67 17.91
C ASN A 77 -11.28 19.25 17.60
N LYS A 78 -11.69 18.70 16.46
CA LYS A 78 -11.05 17.49 15.95
C LYS A 78 -9.64 17.86 15.46
N VAL A 79 -8.64 17.09 15.89
CA VAL A 79 -7.23 17.29 15.52
C VAL A 79 -6.83 16.36 14.38
N ASN A 80 -7.39 15.15 14.37
CA ASN A 80 -7.09 14.15 13.37
C ASN A 80 -8.30 13.25 13.09
N TYR A 81 -8.16 12.45 12.04
CA TYR A 81 -8.98 11.29 11.74
C TYR A 81 -8.08 10.06 11.72
N ILE A 82 -8.54 8.97 12.33
CA ILE A 82 -7.81 7.70 12.38
C ILE A 82 -8.66 6.66 11.67
N LEU A 83 -8.11 6.09 10.59
CA LEU A 83 -8.66 4.96 9.88
C LEU A 83 -7.90 3.70 10.31
N TYR A 84 -8.59 2.77 10.96
CA TYR A 84 -7.98 1.50 11.35
C TYR A 84 -7.87 0.54 10.18
N LYS A 85 -6.94 -0.41 10.27
CA LYS A 85 -6.68 -1.38 9.21
C LYS A 85 -7.90 -2.19 8.79
N THR A 86 -8.82 -2.47 9.72
CA THR A 86 -10.10 -3.16 9.44
C THR A 86 -11.00 -2.34 8.51
N GLU A 87 -10.86 -1.02 8.50
CA GLU A 87 -11.64 -0.07 7.70
C GLU A 87 -10.94 0.23 6.36
N PHE A 88 -9.76 -0.32 6.08
CA PHE A 88 -9.05 -0.05 4.83
C PHE A 88 -9.79 -0.53 3.58
N VAL A 89 -10.75 -1.45 3.73
CA VAL A 89 -11.64 -1.89 2.65
C VAL A 89 -12.51 -0.74 2.12
N GLU A 90 -12.78 0.27 2.95
CA GLU A 90 -13.58 1.45 2.61
C GLU A 90 -12.79 2.47 1.80
N ILE A 91 -11.46 2.34 1.70
CA ILE A 91 -10.64 3.25 0.90
C ILE A 91 -10.97 3.04 -0.57
N GLU A 92 -11.42 4.09 -1.24
CA GLU A 92 -11.55 4.10 -2.70
C GLU A 92 -10.24 4.50 -3.35
N LYS A 93 -9.60 5.57 -2.87
CA LYS A 93 -8.31 6.07 -3.32
C LYS A 93 -7.75 7.11 -2.34
N ILE A 94 -6.43 7.30 -2.38
CA ILE A 94 -5.74 8.36 -1.63
C ILE A 94 -5.04 9.25 -2.65
N VAL A 95 -5.36 10.54 -2.65
CA VAL A 95 -4.87 11.52 -3.63
C VAL A 95 -3.96 12.53 -2.92
N SER A 96 -2.78 12.76 -3.44
CA SER A 96 -1.87 13.81 -2.97
C SER A 96 -1.55 14.77 -4.12
N PHE A 97 -1.99 16.01 -4.03
CA PHE A 97 -1.81 17.02 -5.07
C PHE A 97 -0.38 17.57 -5.05
N VAL A 98 0.25 17.67 -6.23
CA VAL A 98 1.67 18.06 -6.36
C VAL A 98 1.96 19.44 -5.77
N ASN A 99 1.02 20.37 -5.88
CA ASN A 99 1.21 21.78 -5.50
C ASN A 99 0.59 22.13 -4.13
N CYS A 100 0.10 21.15 -3.37
CA CYS A 100 -0.54 21.43 -2.07
C CYS A 100 0.40 21.34 -0.87
N ASP A 101 1.55 20.65 -1.02
CA ASP A 101 2.57 20.61 0.03
C ASP A 101 3.13 22.02 0.26
N ASP A 102 3.22 22.41 1.53
CA ASP A 102 3.52 23.78 1.97
C ASP A 102 4.74 24.40 1.27
N ILE A 103 4.73 25.74 1.23
CA ILE A 103 5.72 26.77 0.82
C ILE A 103 7.21 26.41 1.10
N ASN A 104 7.49 25.40 1.93
CA ASN A 104 8.81 24.83 2.16
C ASN A 104 9.17 23.83 1.04
N ASN A 105 9.81 24.35 -0.02
CA ASN A 105 10.32 23.67 -1.23
C ASN A 105 10.95 22.26 -1.07
N ILE A 106 11.35 21.85 0.13
CA ILE A 106 12.08 20.61 0.44
C ILE A 106 11.31 19.33 0.04
N LYS A 107 9.97 19.29 0.21
CA LYS A 107 9.17 18.10 -0.12
C LYS A 107 8.81 17.99 -1.59
N SER A 108 8.59 19.13 -2.23
CA SER A 108 8.43 19.19 -3.68
C SER A 108 9.73 18.71 -4.35
N GLU A 109 10.89 19.18 -3.86
CA GLU A 109 12.19 18.75 -4.36
C GLU A 109 12.45 17.25 -4.14
N SER A 110 12.08 16.69 -2.99
CA SER A 110 12.23 15.25 -2.74
C SER A 110 11.34 14.40 -3.66
N ARG A 111 10.10 14.84 -3.92
CA ARG A 111 9.20 14.23 -4.91
C ARG A 111 9.79 14.30 -6.32
N GLU A 112 10.31 15.44 -6.74
CA GLU A 112 10.95 15.58 -8.07
C GLU A 112 12.17 14.67 -8.21
N LEU A 113 13.01 14.58 -7.19
CA LEU A 113 14.14 13.65 -7.17
C LEU A 113 13.68 12.18 -7.22
N GLU A 114 12.59 11.84 -6.53
CA GLU A 114 11.98 10.52 -6.62
C GLU A 114 11.44 10.20 -8.00
N LEU A 115 10.84 11.18 -8.69
CA LEU A 115 10.34 11.04 -10.05
C LEU A 115 11.50 10.89 -11.04
N LYS A 116 12.55 11.73 -10.95
CA LYS A 116 13.76 11.60 -11.78
C LYS A 116 14.41 10.23 -11.64
N LYS A 117 14.54 9.71 -10.41
CA LYS A 117 15.06 8.36 -10.13
C LYS A 117 14.12 7.25 -10.60
N LEU A 118 12.81 7.50 -10.61
CA LEU A 118 11.82 6.55 -11.11
C LEU A 118 11.91 6.41 -12.64
N LEU A 119 12.03 7.53 -13.35
CA LEU A 119 12.14 7.57 -14.81
C LEU A 119 13.51 7.04 -15.28
N ASN A 120 14.57 7.32 -14.50
CA ASN A 120 15.94 6.89 -14.80
C ASN A 120 16.53 6.05 -13.66
N PRO A 121 16.08 4.79 -13.49
CA PRO A 121 16.53 3.95 -12.38
C PRO A 121 17.95 3.40 -12.59
N ASN A 122 18.79 3.55 -11.57
CA ASN A 122 20.15 3.00 -11.54
C ASN A 122 20.15 1.46 -11.60
N PHE A 123 21.21 0.87 -12.17
CA PHE A 123 21.36 -0.58 -12.30
C PHE A 123 21.23 -1.33 -10.97
N PHE A 124 21.83 -0.80 -9.89
CA PHE A 124 21.73 -1.39 -8.54
C PHE A 124 20.31 -1.43 -8.00
N VAL A 125 19.51 -0.39 -8.25
CA VAL A 125 18.10 -0.35 -7.83
C VAL A 125 17.29 -1.44 -8.54
N LYS A 126 17.52 -1.62 -9.85
CA LYS A 126 16.91 -2.71 -10.62
C LYS A 126 17.32 -4.08 -10.09
N PHE A 127 18.60 -4.27 -9.74
CA PHE A 127 19.11 -5.53 -9.24
C PHE A 127 18.58 -5.90 -7.85
N LEU A 128 18.63 -4.98 -6.89
CA LEU A 128 18.08 -5.18 -5.54
C LEU A 128 16.58 -5.51 -5.59
N ARG A 129 15.84 -4.85 -6.49
CA ARG A 129 14.42 -5.13 -6.71
C ARG A 129 14.18 -6.57 -7.17
N LYS A 130 15.00 -7.10 -8.09
CA LYS A 130 14.94 -8.52 -8.50
C LYS A 130 15.23 -9.48 -7.35
N ILE A 131 16.19 -9.17 -6.48
CA ILE A 131 16.49 -9.99 -5.29
C ILE A 131 15.27 -10.05 -4.36
N VAL A 132 14.67 -8.91 -4.05
CA VAL A 132 13.48 -8.85 -3.18
C VAL A 132 12.33 -9.67 -3.77
N ILE A 133 12.10 -9.56 -5.08
CA ILE A 133 11.09 -10.36 -5.79
C ILE A 133 11.38 -11.85 -5.68
N PHE A 134 12.61 -12.28 -5.93
CA PHE A 134 13.01 -13.68 -5.84
C PHE A 134 12.68 -14.27 -4.46
N PHE A 135 13.05 -13.57 -3.38
CA PHE A 135 12.73 -14.03 -2.02
C PHE A 135 11.23 -14.07 -1.73
N ASN A 136 10.42 -13.15 -2.30
CA ASN A 136 8.96 -13.21 -2.14
C ASN A 136 8.39 -14.44 -2.86
N ILE A 137 8.83 -14.74 -4.08
CA ILE A 137 8.39 -15.93 -4.83
C ILE A 137 8.76 -17.21 -4.09
N VAL A 138 9.99 -17.30 -3.59
CA VAL A 138 10.45 -18.47 -2.81
C VAL A 138 9.63 -18.64 -1.54
N LYS A 139 9.36 -17.54 -0.82
CA LYS A 139 8.52 -17.54 0.38
C LYS A 139 7.11 -18.04 0.08
N ASP A 140 6.48 -17.54 -0.98
CA ASP A 140 5.12 -17.91 -1.37
C ASP A 140 5.07 -19.40 -1.75
N ALA A 141 6.04 -19.90 -2.54
CA ALA A 141 6.14 -21.31 -2.89
C ALA A 141 6.33 -22.23 -1.66
N ILE A 142 7.12 -21.82 -0.65
CA ILE A 142 7.27 -22.57 0.60
C ILE A 142 5.93 -22.66 1.35
N PHE A 143 5.17 -21.56 1.40
CA PHE A 143 3.85 -21.56 2.04
C PHE A 143 2.84 -22.44 1.31
N ASP A 144 2.82 -22.41 -0.01
CA ASP A 144 1.94 -23.27 -0.81
C ASP A 144 2.25 -24.75 -0.60
N ILE A 145 3.54 -25.12 -0.56
CA ILE A 145 3.97 -26.48 -0.25
C ILE A 145 3.57 -26.86 1.19
N ALA A 146 3.82 -25.99 2.16
CA ALA A 146 3.47 -26.24 3.56
C ALA A 146 1.95 -26.44 3.74
N GLY A 147 1.12 -25.60 3.12
CA GLY A 147 -0.33 -25.72 3.13
C GLY A 147 -0.81 -27.04 2.50
N ASN A 148 -0.23 -27.42 1.36
CA ASN A 148 -0.57 -28.67 0.65
C ASN A 148 -0.13 -29.94 1.40
N VAL A 149 0.99 -29.90 2.12
CA VAL A 149 1.45 -31.02 2.97
C VAL A 149 0.58 -31.12 4.23
N MET A 150 0.24 -29.98 4.86
CA MET A 150 -0.62 -29.94 6.04
C MET A 150 -2.05 -30.40 5.72
N SER A 151 -2.60 -30.03 4.55
CA SER A 151 -3.94 -30.48 4.12
C SER A 151 -4.01 -32.00 3.90
N LYS A 152 -2.92 -32.59 3.39
CA LYS A 152 -2.78 -34.05 3.18
C LYS A 152 -2.37 -34.84 4.42
N SER A 153 -1.91 -34.18 5.49
CA SER A 153 -1.50 -34.84 6.73
C SER A 153 -2.69 -35.42 7.52
N LYS A 154 -2.49 -36.50 8.30
CA LYS A 154 -3.51 -37.09 9.19
C LYS A 154 -3.63 -36.37 10.55
N ILE A 155 -3.44 -35.06 10.59
CA ILE A 155 -3.62 -34.25 11.81
C ILE A 155 -5.14 -34.13 12.12
N SER A 156 -5.53 -34.08 13.39
CA SER A 156 -6.94 -33.92 13.79
C SER A 156 -7.57 -32.67 13.18
N SER A 157 -8.85 -32.74 12.80
CA SER A 157 -9.59 -31.66 12.15
C SER A 157 -9.53 -30.34 12.94
N SER A 158 -9.68 -30.39 14.26
CA SER A 158 -9.61 -29.21 15.14
C SER A 158 -8.25 -28.50 15.13
N ASN A 159 -7.15 -29.26 15.04
CA ASN A 159 -5.80 -28.69 14.96
C ASN A 159 -5.47 -28.24 13.54
N LYS A 160 -6.01 -28.92 12.52
CA LYS A 160 -5.93 -28.46 11.13
C LYS A 160 -6.58 -27.09 10.97
N ASP A 161 -7.79 -26.89 11.49
CA ASP A 161 -8.52 -25.62 11.34
C ASP A 161 -7.83 -24.45 12.05
N LYS A 162 -7.22 -24.70 13.22
CA LYS A 162 -6.47 -23.67 13.95
C LYS A 162 -5.15 -23.30 13.25
N ILE A 163 -4.43 -24.30 12.74
CA ILE A 163 -3.18 -24.09 12.00
C ILE A 163 -3.47 -23.43 10.65
N LEU A 164 -4.43 -23.96 9.88
CA LEU A 164 -4.87 -23.39 8.60
C LEU A 164 -5.48 -22.00 8.79
N GLY A 165 -6.21 -21.77 9.88
CA GLY A 165 -6.69 -20.46 10.30
C GLY A 165 -5.55 -19.46 10.52
N SER A 166 -4.46 -19.85 11.17
CA SER A 166 -3.27 -18.97 11.32
C SER A 166 -2.54 -18.68 9.98
N PHE A 167 -2.61 -19.60 9.01
CA PHE A 167 -2.10 -19.38 7.66
C PHE A 167 -3.04 -18.48 6.84
N LYS A 168 -4.35 -18.63 7.04
CA LYS A 168 -5.40 -17.82 6.43
C LYS A 168 -5.48 -16.42 7.02
N ASP A 169 -5.20 -16.26 8.31
CA ASP A 169 -5.05 -14.96 9.00
C ASP A 169 -3.79 -14.22 8.53
N ASN A 170 -2.75 -14.98 8.18
CA ASN A 170 -1.60 -14.44 7.47
C ASN A 170 -1.90 -14.11 5.99
N SER A 171 -3.00 -14.64 5.46
CA SER A 171 -3.56 -14.36 4.14
C SER A 171 -4.84 -13.50 4.19
N LEU A 172 -5.19 -12.88 5.34
CA LEU A 172 -6.33 -11.94 5.48
C LEU A 172 -6.07 -10.59 4.78
N ASN A 173 -5.32 -10.62 3.68
CA ASN A 173 -5.62 -9.80 2.53
C ASN A 173 -6.40 -10.74 1.59
N ASP A 174 -7.74 -10.70 1.60
CA ASP A 174 -8.63 -11.42 0.67
C ASP A 174 -8.48 -10.95 -0.81
N PHE A 175 -7.28 -10.51 -1.20
CA PHE A 175 -6.82 -10.51 -2.57
C PHE A 175 -5.91 -11.72 -2.77
N SER A 176 -6.50 -12.80 -3.27
CA SER A 176 -5.84 -13.96 -3.89
C SER A 176 -5.00 -13.60 -5.13
N GLY A 177 -4.63 -12.33 -5.31
CA GLY A 177 -3.69 -11.90 -6.33
C GLY A 177 -2.28 -12.03 -5.79
N GLU A 178 -1.41 -12.72 -6.53
CA GLU A 178 0.03 -12.74 -6.27
C GLU A 178 0.51 -11.33 -5.90
N SER A 179 1.21 -11.26 -4.77
CA SER A 179 1.78 -10.01 -4.25
C SER A 179 2.75 -9.38 -5.26
N HIS A 180 3.37 -10.24 -6.07
CA HIS A 180 4.20 -9.92 -7.21
C HIS A 180 3.42 -10.04 -8.52
N GLN A 181 3.57 -9.07 -9.42
CA GLN A 181 2.94 -9.06 -10.73
C GLN A 181 4.04 -8.86 -11.79
N PRO A 182 4.57 -9.94 -12.41
CA PRO A 182 5.70 -9.85 -13.33
C PRO A 182 5.45 -8.89 -14.50
N VAL A 183 4.19 -8.76 -14.91
CA VAL A 183 3.77 -7.86 -15.99
C VAL A 183 3.94 -6.40 -15.56
N TRP A 184 3.45 -6.03 -14.37
CA TRP A 184 3.51 -4.65 -13.87
C TRP A 184 4.94 -4.19 -13.59
N GLU A 185 5.81 -5.13 -13.22
CA GLU A 185 7.22 -4.86 -12.97
C GLU A 185 7.95 -4.26 -14.18
N LYS A 186 7.54 -4.63 -15.40
CA LYS A 186 8.10 -4.08 -16.66
C LYS A 186 7.66 -2.65 -16.95
N TYR A 187 6.61 -2.18 -16.28
CA TYR A 187 5.98 -0.88 -16.51
C TYR A 187 6.30 0.15 -15.43
N ILE A 188 7.10 -0.21 -14.42
CA ILE A 188 7.56 0.74 -13.41
C ILE A 188 8.40 1.83 -14.06
N GLY A 189 8.05 3.08 -13.76
CA GLY A 189 8.61 4.28 -14.38
C GLY A 189 8.09 4.58 -15.78
N LYS A 190 7.05 3.87 -16.24
CA LYS A 190 6.36 4.16 -17.51
C LYS A 190 4.94 4.64 -17.25
N ASN A 191 4.38 5.36 -18.21
CA ASN A 191 2.97 5.73 -18.17
C ASN A 191 2.09 4.48 -18.35
N VAL A 192 1.04 4.40 -17.54
CA VAL A 192 0.08 3.30 -17.52
C VAL A 192 -1.33 3.85 -17.41
N ILE A 193 -2.30 3.08 -17.89
CA ILE A 193 -3.73 3.31 -17.65
C ILE A 193 -4.18 2.39 -16.51
N VAL A 194 -4.67 3.02 -15.46
CA VAL A 194 -5.25 2.38 -14.30
C VAL A 194 -6.77 2.49 -14.40
N GLU A 195 -7.45 1.35 -14.51
CA GLU A 195 -8.91 1.25 -14.51
C GLU A 195 -9.38 1.00 -13.07
N GLN A 196 -10.20 1.91 -12.56
CA GLN A 196 -10.90 1.78 -11.29
C GLN A 196 -12.39 1.51 -11.57
N VAL A 197 -12.93 0.47 -10.93
CA VAL A 197 -14.33 0.08 -11.03
C VAL A 197 -15.03 0.36 -9.70
N LEU A 198 -15.87 1.40 -9.66
CA LEU A 198 -16.67 1.78 -8.48
C LEU A 198 -18.14 1.78 -8.86
N ASN A 199 -18.98 1.04 -8.15
CA ASN A 199 -20.44 1.00 -8.39
C ASN A 199 -20.79 0.81 -9.87
N GLU A 200 -20.12 -0.15 -10.53
CA GLU A 200 -20.24 -0.46 -11.97
C GLU A 200 -19.75 0.63 -12.94
N THR A 201 -19.38 1.81 -12.42
CA THR A 201 -18.73 2.86 -13.21
C THR A 201 -17.24 2.59 -13.34
N LYS A 202 -16.74 2.68 -14.58
CA LYS A 202 -15.32 2.54 -14.90
C LYS A 202 -14.73 3.92 -15.08
N THR A 203 -13.70 4.22 -14.28
CA THR A 203 -12.92 5.44 -14.41
C THR A 203 -11.48 5.09 -14.73
N GLU A 204 -10.93 5.72 -15.75
CA GLU A 204 -9.54 5.54 -16.17
C GLU A 204 -8.67 6.69 -15.67
N TYR A 205 -7.47 6.34 -15.22
CA TYR A 205 -6.45 7.28 -14.80
C TYR A 205 -5.15 7.00 -15.54
N ILE A 206 -4.53 8.05 -16.06
CA ILE A 206 -3.23 7.98 -16.74
C ILE A 206 -2.18 8.56 -15.81
N GLY A 207 -1.09 7.83 -15.57
CA GLY A 207 0.03 8.31 -14.78
C GLY A 207 1.24 7.38 -14.84
N VAL A 208 2.35 7.81 -14.25
CA VAL A 208 3.59 7.02 -14.20
C VAL A 208 3.50 5.99 -13.08
N LEU A 209 3.66 4.69 -13.40
CA LEU A 209 3.67 3.64 -12.39
C LEU A 209 4.89 3.79 -11.46
N LYS A 210 4.66 4.22 -10.22
CA LYS A 210 5.71 4.37 -9.20
C LYS A 210 5.96 3.08 -8.46
N GLU A 211 4.88 2.47 -7.95
CA GLU A 211 4.99 1.30 -7.08
C GLU A 211 3.70 0.49 -7.05
N TYR A 212 3.82 -0.79 -6.70
CA TYR A 212 2.66 -1.60 -6.30
C TYR A 212 3.01 -2.54 -5.15
N SER A 213 1.98 -2.95 -4.42
CA SER A 213 2.01 -3.97 -3.38
C SER A 213 0.92 -5.01 -3.62
N ALA A 214 0.74 -5.95 -2.68
CA ALA A 214 -0.39 -6.88 -2.69
C ALA A 214 -1.75 -6.13 -2.64
N ASN A 215 -1.78 -4.97 -1.98
CA ASN A 215 -3.01 -4.27 -1.65
C ASN A 215 -3.20 -2.97 -2.42
N TYR A 216 -2.13 -2.36 -2.97
CA TYR A 216 -2.21 -1.02 -3.55
C TYR A 216 -1.40 -0.88 -4.84
N ILE A 217 -1.84 0.03 -5.71
CA ILE A 217 -1.12 0.53 -6.88
C ILE A 217 -0.91 2.04 -6.67
N LEU A 218 0.29 2.53 -6.90
CA LEU A 218 0.64 3.95 -6.81
C LEU A 218 1.09 4.45 -8.18
N ILE A 219 0.41 5.46 -8.68
CA ILE A 219 0.80 6.21 -9.88
C ILE A 219 1.09 7.67 -9.54
N TYR A 220 2.06 8.24 -10.25
CA TYR A 220 2.46 9.65 -10.16
C TYR A 220 1.93 10.45 -11.35
N ASP A 221 1.89 11.77 -11.18
CA ASP A 221 1.58 12.76 -12.22
C ASP A 221 0.29 12.46 -13.01
N THR A 222 -0.76 12.12 -12.28
CA THR A 222 -2.09 11.90 -12.83
C THR A 222 -2.86 13.20 -12.92
N ASN A 223 -3.47 13.48 -14.06
CA ASN A 223 -4.40 14.60 -14.21
C ASN A 223 -5.69 14.27 -13.45
N PHE A 224 -5.85 14.87 -12.27
CA PHE A 224 -7.01 14.67 -11.41
C PHE A 224 -7.94 15.87 -11.51
N LYS A 225 -9.19 15.61 -11.91
CA LYS A 225 -10.24 16.62 -11.94
C LYS A 225 -10.86 16.74 -10.55
N ASN A 226 -10.57 17.84 -9.86
CA ASN A 226 -11.21 18.20 -8.60
C ASN A 226 -12.16 19.38 -8.86
N LYS A 227 -13.47 19.11 -8.84
CA LYS A 227 -14.51 20.06 -9.28
C LYS A 227 -14.24 20.52 -10.72
N ASP A 228 -13.84 21.77 -10.90
CA ASP A 228 -13.59 22.39 -12.21
C ASP A 228 -12.11 22.58 -12.52
N ILE A 229 -11.21 22.19 -11.60
CA ILE A 229 -9.77 22.37 -11.76
C ILE A 229 -9.12 21.02 -12.03
N ILE A 230 -8.38 20.93 -13.12
CA ILE A 230 -7.50 19.80 -13.42
C ILE A 230 -6.14 20.11 -12.77
N GLN A 231 -5.70 19.24 -11.88
CA GLN A 231 -4.41 19.37 -11.20
C GLN A 231 -3.64 18.06 -11.29
N SER A 232 -2.31 18.15 -11.34
CA SER A 232 -1.47 16.97 -11.20
C SER A 232 -1.57 16.43 -9.77
N ALA A 233 -1.72 15.11 -9.64
CA ALA A 233 -1.75 14.42 -8.37
C ALA A 233 -1.06 13.06 -8.44
N ASP A 234 -0.51 12.63 -7.32
CA ASP A 234 -0.18 11.23 -7.08
C ASP A 234 -1.39 10.53 -6.48
N ILE A 235 -1.63 9.30 -6.91
CA ILE A 235 -2.81 8.56 -6.47
C ILE A 235 -2.42 7.13 -6.07
N ILE A 236 -2.79 6.75 -4.85
CA ILE A 236 -2.79 5.37 -4.38
C ILE A 236 -4.19 4.81 -4.58
N PHE A 237 -4.26 3.70 -5.30
CA PHE A 237 -5.47 2.93 -5.51
C PHE A 237 -5.38 1.60 -4.78
N PRO A 238 -6.41 1.16 -4.06
CA PRO A 238 -6.50 -0.21 -3.58
C PRO A 238 -6.69 -1.17 -4.76
N ARG A 239 -6.07 -2.35 -4.66
CA ARG A 239 -6.18 -3.44 -5.62
C ARG A 239 -7.52 -4.18 -5.51
N ASN A 240 -8.46 -3.75 -4.70
CA ASN A 240 -9.75 -4.42 -4.65
C ASN A 240 -10.66 -4.09 -5.84
N ASN A 241 -10.61 -2.83 -6.26
CA ASN A 241 -11.44 -2.25 -7.30
C ASN A 241 -10.61 -1.71 -8.48
N THR A 242 -9.29 -1.89 -8.47
CA THR A 242 -8.40 -1.23 -9.43
C THR A 242 -7.40 -2.19 -10.10
N ARG A 243 -7.17 -2.02 -11.41
CA ARG A 243 -6.21 -2.82 -12.20
C ARG A 243 -5.44 -1.95 -13.19
N ILE A 244 -4.17 -2.25 -13.43
CA ILE A 244 -3.43 -1.72 -14.58
C ILE A 244 -3.83 -2.53 -15.82
N ARG A 245 -4.34 -1.84 -16.85
CA ARG A 245 -4.83 -2.48 -18.09
C ARG A 245 -3.93 -2.25 -19.28
N HIS A 246 -3.35 -1.06 -19.39
CA HIS A 246 -2.58 -0.65 -20.54
C HIS A 246 -1.30 0.06 -20.12
N ALA A 247 -0.26 -0.08 -20.93
CA ALA A 247 0.88 0.83 -20.93
C ALA A 247 0.62 1.91 -21.97
N VAL A 248 1.06 3.13 -21.68
CA VAL A 248 0.89 4.28 -22.57
C VAL A 248 2.24 4.60 -23.20
N GLU A 249 2.30 4.52 -24.52
CA GLU A 249 3.30 5.24 -25.28
C GLU A 249 2.74 6.64 -25.52
N LEU A 250 3.41 7.65 -25.00
CA LEU A 250 3.03 9.03 -25.28
C LEU A 250 3.22 9.26 -26.78
N VAL A 251 2.12 9.39 -27.50
CA VAL A 251 2.15 9.91 -28.87
C VAL A 251 2.50 11.39 -28.72
N ASN A 252 3.75 11.75 -29.02
CA ASN A 252 4.11 13.16 -29.14
C ASN A 252 3.17 13.79 -30.18
N ILE A 253 2.35 14.74 -29.75
CA ILE A 253 1.59 15.64 -30.63
C ILE A 253 2.42 16.91 -30.80
#